data_AF-A0A2M9LIU6-F1
#
_entry.id   AF-A0A2M9LIU6-F1
#
_cell.length_a   1.000
_cell.length_b   1.000
_cell.length_c   1.000
_cell.angle_alpha   90.00
_cell.angle_beta   90.00
_cell.angle_gamma   90.00
#
_symmetry.space_group_name_H-M   'P 1'
#
loop_
_entity.id
_entity.type
_entity.pdbx_description
1 polymer ?
#
loop_
_entity_poly.entity_id
_entity_poly.type
_entity_poly.pdbx_seq_one_letter_code
_entity_poly.pdbx_strand_id
1 'polypeptide(L)' 'MTTPDPRDQHIADLRAALDRARRYLAFAAGLEAAPAPEHSQTLMSEAAHLEQVLARTAPEPTGA' A
#
# COMPACT_ATOMS: atom_id res chain seq x y z
N MET A 1 29.11 10.86 7.29
CA MET A 1 27.94 9.95 7.31
C MET A 1 26.78 10.75 7.87
N THR A 2 25.82 11.09 7.02
CA THR A 2 24.60 11.79 7.47
C THR A 2 23.64 10.74 8.00
N THR A 3 23.27 10.84 9.28
CA THR A 3 22.25 9.96 9.87
C THR A 3 20.90 10.23 9.18
N PRO A 4 20.15 9.20 8.75
CA PRO A 4 18.81 9.39 8.19
C PRO A 4 17.93 10.15 9.18
N ASP A 5 17.10 11.08 8.69
CA ASP A 5 16.11 11.73 9.53
C ASP A 5 15.16 10.66 10.09
N PRO A 6 14.93 10.58 11.42
CA PRO A 6 13.95 9.67 12.01
C PRO A 6 12.57 9.76 11.34
N ARG A 7 12.19 10.93 10.83
CA ARG A 7 10.98 11.13 10.04
C ARG A 7 10.98 10.29 8.76
N ASP A 8 12.07 10.26 8.03
CA ASP A 8 12.18 9.51 6.76
C ASP A 8 12.10 8.01 7.03
N GLN A 9 12.71 7.55 8.13
CA GLN A 9 12.59 6.15 8.57
C GLN A 9 11.14 5.80 8.91
N HIS A 10 10.44 6.63 9.69
CA HIS A 10 9.03 6.39 10.01
C HIS A 10 8.14 6.39 8.75
N ILE A 11 8.42 7.26 7.77
CA ILE A 11 7.70 7.27 6.49
C ILE A 11 7.96 5.96 5.72
N ALA A 12 9.20 5.48 5.68
CA ALA A 12 9.54 4.21 5.05
C ALA A 12 8.81 3.03 5.71
N ASP A 13 8.77 2.99 7.04
CA ASP A 13 8.09 1.93 7.80
C ASP A 13 6.57 1.93 7.55
N LEU A 14 5.95 3.12 7.56
CA LEU A 14 4.53 3.29 7.24
C LEU A 14 4.21 2.82 5.82
N ARG A 15 5.06 3.16 4.85
CA ARG A 15 4.88 2.72 3.46
C ARG A 15 5.02 1.20 3.32
N ALA A 16 5.97 0.60 4.01
CA ALA A 16 6.12 -0.87 4.03
C ALA A 16 4.88 -1.56 4.64
N ALA A 17 4.33 -1.00 5.73
CA ALA A 17 3.12 -1.51 6.36
C ALA A 17 1.90 -1.40 5.42
N LEU A 18 1.72 -0.26 4.76
CA LEU A 18 0.62 -0.03 3.81
C LEU A 18 0.72 -0.93 2.58
N ASP A 19 1.90 -1.15 2.01
CA ASP A 19 2.07 -2.08 0.88
C ASP A 19 1.77 -3.53 1.30
N ARG A 20 2.18 -3.92 2.52
CA ARG A 20 1.82 -5.24 3.05
C ARG A 20 0.31 -5.39 3.23
N ALA A 21 -0.37 -4.38 3.78
CA ALA A 21 -1.82 -4.38 3.93
C ALA A 21 -2.53 -4.49 2.58
N ARG A 22 -2.10 -3.71 1.58
CA ARG A 22 -2.61 -3.77 0.21
C ARG A 22 -2.55 -5.18 -0.38
N ARG A 23 -1.41 -5.87 -0.23
CA ARG A 23 -1.25 -7.25 -0.73
C ARG A 23 -2.18 -8.23 -0.03
N TYR A 24 -2.40 -8.08 1.28
CA TYR A 24 -3.34 -8.93 2.01
C TYR A 24 -4.80 -8.70 1.61
N LEU A 25 -5.22 -7.45 1.42
CA LEU A 25 -6.55 -7.14 0.90
C LEU A 25 -6.74 -7.74 -0.49
N ALA A 26 -5.73 -7.64 -1.35
CA ALA A 26 -5.80 -8.20 -2.69
C ALA A 26 -5.92 -9.73 -2.69
N PHE A 27 -5.15 -10.38 -1.82
CA PHE A 27 -5.23 -11.82 -1.62
C PHE A 27 -6.62 -12.25 -1.08
N ALA A 28 -7.13 -11.57 -0.05
CA ALA A 28 -8.44 -11.85 0.53
C ALA A 28 -9.57 -11.67 -0.50
N ALA A 29 -9.50 -10.60 -1.31
CA ALA A 29 -10.45 -10.39 -2.39
C ALA A 29 -10.47 -11.56 -3.38
N GLY A 30 -9.30 -12.12 -3.70
CA GLY A 30 -9.19 -13.30 -4.55
C GLY A 30 -9.88 -14.54 -3.97
N LEU A 31 -9.81 -14.73 -2.64
CA LEU A 31 -10.52 -15.81 -1.95
C LEU A 31 -12.04 -15.61 -1.99
N GLU A 32 -12.50 -14.36 -1.93
CA GLU A 32 -13.93 -14.02 -1.91
C GLU A 32 -14.55 -13.86 -3.31
N ALA A 33 -13.76 -13.89 -4.39
CA ALA A 33 -14.21 -13.58 -5.75
C ALA A 33 -15.39 -14.44 -6.25
N ALA A 34 -15.40 -15.73 -5.91
CA ALA A 34 -16.50 -16.65 -6.26
C ALA A 34 -17.62 -16.70 -5.20
N PRO A 35 -17.34 -16.84 -3.89
CA PRO A 35 -18.41 -16.97 -2.89
C PRO A 35 -19.10 -15.65 -2.52
N ALA A 36 -18.45 -14.49 -2.71
CA ALA A 36 -18.95 -13.17 -2.32
C ALA A 36 -18.37 -12.06 -3.23
N PRO A 37 -18.82 -11.96 -4.50
CA PRO A 37 -18.23 -11.04 -5.48
C PRO A 37 -18.31 -9.57 -5.08
N GLU A 38 -19.33 -9.15 -4.31
CA GLU A 38 -19.45 -7.77 -3.81
C GLU A 38 -18.38 -7.45 -2.75
N HIS A 39 -18.09 -8.38 -1.85
CA HIS A 39 -17.03 -8.21 -0.87
C HIS A 39 -15.65 -8.22 -1.54
N SER A 40 -15.44 -9.13 -2.50
CA SER A 40 -14.23 -9.14 -3.33
C SER A 40 -13.98 -7.78 -4.00
N GLN A 41 -15.01 -7.19 -4.60
CA GLN A 41 -14.91 -5.85 -5.20
C GLN A 41 -14.58 -4.76 -4.17
N THR A 42 -15.17 -4.82 -2.99
CA THR A 42 -14.88 -3.88 -1.90
C THR A 42 -13.42 -3.96 -1.49
N LEU A 43 -12.91 -5.17 -1.24
CA LEU A 43 -11.51 -5.39 -0.87
C LEU A 43 -10.53 -4.98 -1.98
N MET A 44 -10.88 -5.22 -3.25
CA MET A 44 -10.11 -4.74 -4.41
C MET A 44 -10.07 -3.20 -4.47
N SER A 45 -11.20 -2.53 -4.22
CA SER A 45 -11.27 -1.07 -4.18
C SER A 45 -10.38 -0.50 -3.08
N GLU A 46 -10.40 -1.09 -1.88
CA GLU A 46 -9.53 -0.67 -0.78
C GLU A 46 -8.05 -0.91 -1.09
N ALA A 47 -7.70 -2.04 -1.71
CA ALA A 47 -6.33 -2.29 -2.16
C ALA A 47 -5.87 -1.23 -3.20
N ALA A 48 -6.74 -0.88 -4.15
CA ALA A 48 -6.46 0.18 -5.13
C ALA A 48 -6.31 1.55 -4.46
N HIS A 49 -7.10 1.85 -3.43
CA HIS A 49 -6.96 3.10 -2.66
C HIS A 49 -5.59 3.18 -1.97
N LEU A 50 -5.15 2.10 -1.31
CA LEU A 50 -3.83 2.02 -0.69
C LEU A 50 -2.70 2.19 -1.71
N GLU A 51 -2.85 1.66 -2.92
CA GLU A 51 -1.89 1.86 -4.02
C GLU A 51 -1.75 3.35 -4.39
N GLN A 52 -2.86 4.07 -4.49
CA GLN A 52 -2.83 5.51 -4.76
C GLN A 52 -2.16 6.30 -3.63
N VAL A 53 -2.41 5.94 -2.37
CA VAL A 53 -1.74 6.55 -1.21
C VAL A 53 -0.22 6.29 -1.26
N LEU A 54 0.19 5.06 -1.57
CA LEU A 54 1.60 4.69 -1.71
C LEU A 54 2.27 5.45 -2.85
N ALA A 55 1.59 5.62 -3.99
CA ALA A 55 2.11 6.38 -5.12
C ALA A 55 2.36 7.84 -4.76
N ARG A 56 1.43 8.50 -4.05
CA ARG A 56 1.59 9.90 -3.58
C ARG A 56 2.68 10.08 -2.53
N THR A 57 3.05 9.03 -1.82
CA THR A 57 4.06 9.06 -0.76
C THR A 57 5.43 8.55 -1.24
N ALA A 58 5.56 8.21 -2.53
CA ALA A 58 6.83 7.90 -3.15
C ALA A 58 7.81 9.07 -2.98
N PRO A 59 9.11 8.81 -2.75
CA PRO A 59 10.09 9.88 -2.75
C PRO A 59 10.09 10.46 -4.17
N GLU A 60 10.10 11.78 -4.31
CA GLU A 60 10.33 12.39 -5.62
C GLU A 60 11.63 11.79 -6.19
N PRO A 61 11.66 11.39 -7.47
CA PRO A 61 12.92 11.00 -8.09
C PRO A 61 13.84 12.21 -8.01
N THR A 62 14.85 12.15 -7.14
CA THR A 62 15.90 13.16 -7.07
C THR A 62 16.47 13.31 -8.47
N GLY A 63 16.28 14.50 -9.06
CA GLY A 63 16.62 14.79 -10.45
C GLY A 63 18.06 14.40 -10.80
N ALA A 64 18.20 13.80 -12.00
CA ALA A 64 19.45 13.53 -12.68
C ALA A 64 20.17 14.81 -13.12
#